data_AF-A0A8A1LIX6-F1
#
_entry.id   AF-A0A8A1LIX6-F1
#
_cell.length_a   1.000
_cell.length_b   1.000
_cell.length_c   1.000
_cell.angle_alpha   90.00
_cell.angle_beta   90.00
_cell.angle_gamma   90.00
#
_symmetry.space_group_name_H-M   'P 1'
#
loop_
_entity.id
_entity.type
_entity.pdbx_description
1 polymer ?
#
loop_
_entity_poly.entity_id
_entity_poly.type
_entity_poly.pdbx_seq_one_letter_code
_entity_poly.pdbx_strand_id
1 'polypeptide(L)'
;MRIVQGISAAPLETLVTSTVSDIFFVHERGQKLAIWGIAITSGVILSQVVSGYIIQNLGLLTPFGITALVLCLLLPAIFFLVPETADVLHKSGQTNEKLTTAHGGKNAPKRTYSEELKIFNGRISDKSFWALAAKPLPLITFPAVIFSTFIHGSFLTWLVVFAILSTNVFTGPQYGLTPSQIGLTNLPLLGVCLLGTPLSGAIADWLVCLMARRNNGIYEPEFRLLLMIPATIFSTAGFIGYGLSIDRGAAVAVPVTFMALHSLSIPFATSASFTYVIDCHPKDANQAFVTINFAKAVFIFIASMFVNGWYSARGPRVVFTWITGLNLAFSMMTIPMYVYGKRFRSIIARSSTLNKL
;
A
#
# COMPACT_ATOMS: atom_id res chain seq x y z
N MET A 1 22.56 10.69 4.86
CA MET A 1 21.50 11.21 3.96
C MET A 1 20.29 10.28 3.86
N ARG A 2 20.45 8.99 3.50
CA ARG A 2 19.32 8.05 3.30
C ARG A 2 18.42 7.85 4.54
N ILE A 3 19.00 7.76 5.74
CA ILE A 3 18.24 7.62 7.00
C ILE A 3 17.35 8.85 7.23
N VAL A 4 17.89 10.06 7.06
CA VAL A 4 17.14 11.31 7.23
C VAL A 4 15.99 11.40 6.22
N GLN A 5 16.22 11.05 4.95
CA GLN A 5 15.16 10.99 3.94
C GLN A 5 14.05 10.00 4.32
N GLY A 6 14.40 8.83 4.86
CA GLY A 6 13.43 7.84 5.33
C GLY A 6 12.58 8.35 6.48
N ILE A 7 13.21 8.98 7.49
CA ILE A 7 12.50 9.57 8.64
C ILE A 7 11.55 10.68 8.18
N SER A 8 11.94 11.52 7.23
CA SER A 8 11.10 12.60 6.71
C SER A 8 9.97 12.12 5.80
N ALA A 9 10.15 11.03 5.05
CA ALA A 9 9.15 10.52 4.11
C ALA A 9 8.07 9.65 4.79
N ALA A 10 8.41 8.95 5.87
CA ALA A 10 7.48 8.01 6.52
C ALA A 10 6.17 8.65 7.05
N PRO A 11 6.20 9.86 7.66
CA PRO A 11 4.98 10.53 8.09
C PRO A 11 4.05 10.87 6.92
N LEU A 12 4.59 11.26 5.76
CA LEU A 12 3.79 11.67 4.60
C LEU A 12 2.93 10.51 4.08
N GLU A 13 3.48 9.31 4.01
CA GLU A 13 2.73 8.14 3.55
C GLU A 13 1.66 7.71 4.58
N THR A 14 2.01 7.75 5.87
CA THR A 14 1.15 7.24 6.93
C THR A 14 0.01 8.21 7.28
N LEU A 15 0.32 9.51 7.38
CA LEU A 15 -0.64 10.54 7.77
C LEU A 15 -1.80 10.62 6.78
N VAL A 16 -1.54 10.51 5.48
CA VAL A 16 -2.60 10.63 4.47
C VAL A 16 -3.65 9.53 4.62
N THR A 17 -3.25 8.29 4.91
CA THR A 17 -4.22 7.20 5.18
C THR A 17 -5.06 7.46 6.42
N SER A 18 -4.45 8.01 7.49
CA SER A 18 -5.16 8.37 8.71
C SER A 18 -6.16 9.51 8.45
N THR A 19 -5.71 10.58 7.78
CA THR A 19 -6.54 11.74 7.44
C THR A 19 -7.75 11.35 6.59
N VAL A 20 -7.59 10.43 5.63
CA VAL A 20 -8.71 9.92 4.83
C VAL A 20 -9.73 9.18 5.71
N SER A 21 -9.28 8.38 6.68
CA SER A 21 -10.19 7.74 7.63
C SER A 21 -10.89 8.73 8.54
N ASP A 22 -10.23 9.81 8.93
CA ASP A 22 -10.81 10.80 9.85
C ASP A 22 -11.85 11.69 9.14
N ILE A 23 -11.60 12.13 7.90
CA ILE A 23 -12.49 13.05 7.17
C ILE A 23 -13.72 12.35 6.58
N PHE A 24 -13.57 11.11 6.09
CA PHE A 24 -14.62 10.44 5.33
C PHE A 24 -15.40 9.42 6.16
N PHE A 25 -16.69 9.31 5.89
CA PHE A 25 -17.56 8.31 6.51
C PHE A 25 -17.23 6.89 6.03
N VAL A 26 -17.50 5.90 6.88
CA VAL A 26 -17.14 4.48 6.67
C VAL A 26 -17.54 3.95 5.29
N HIS A 27 -18.69 4.37 4.76
CA HIS A 27 -19.20 3.93 3.46
C HIS A 27 -18.42 4.51 2.26
N GLU A 28 -17.82 5.69 2.39
CA GLU A 28 -17.02 6.33 1.32
C GLU A 28 -15.52 6.05 1.44
N ARG A 29 -15.04 5.63 2.63
CA ARG A 29 -13.62 5.40 2.92
C ARG A 29 -12.95 4.47 1.91
N GLY A 30 -13.62 3.39 1.51
CA GLY A 30 -13.06 2.43 0.56
C GLY A 30 -12.69 3.06 -0.79
N GLN A 31 -13.57 3.91 -1.33
CA GLN A 31 -13.33 4.61 -2.60
C GLN A 31 -12.20 5.63 -2.47
N LYS A 32 -12.14 6.38 -1.37
CA LYS A 32 -11.09 7.39 -1.16
C LYS A 32 -9.72 6.75 -0.95
N LEU A 33 -9.64 5.64 -0.21
CA LEU A 33 -8.42 4.85 -0.07
C LEU A 33 -7.99 4.22 -1.41
N ALA A 34 -8.93 3.83 -2.27
CA ALA A 34 -8.61 3.38 -3.61
C ALA A 34 -8.00 4.50 -4.48
N ILE A 35 -8.57 5.71 -4.46
CA ILE A 35 -8.01 6.89 -5.16
C ILE A 35 -6.59 7.20 -4.66
N TRP A 36 -6.40 7.18 -3.34
CA TRP A 36 -5.07 7.34 -2.74
C TRP A 36 -4.10 6.25 -3.19
N GLY A 37 -4.54 4.99 -3.22
CA GLY A 37 -3.76 3.88 -3.73
C GLY A 37 -3.31 4.07 -5.18
N ILE A 38 -4.23 4.54 -6.06
CA ILE A 38 -3.92 4.89 -7.46
C ILE A 38 -2.84 5.96 -7.51
N ALA A 39 -2.99 7.03 -6.72
CA ALA A 39 -2.06 8.14 -6.71
C ALA A 39 -0.64 7.69 -6.30
N ILE A 40 -0.51 6.80 -5.32
CA ILE A 40 0.79 6.27 -4.90
C ILE A 40 1.40 5.39 -5.99
N THR A 41 0.67 4.39 -6.49
CA THR A 41 1.25 3.45 -7.44
C THR A 41 1.59 4.13 -8.78
N SER A 42 0.72 5.01 -9.27
CA SER A 42 1.00 5.82 -10.46
C SER A 42 2.16 6.78 -10.25
N GLY A 43 2.24 7.42 -9.08
CA GLY A 43 3.34 8.32 -8.73
C GLY A 43 4.70 7.62 -8.72
N VAL A 44 4.79 6.41 -8.14
CA VAL A 44 6.03 5.62 -8.14
C VAL A 44 6.47 5.30 -9.58
N ILE A 45 5.56 4.84 -10.43
CA ILE A 45 5.91 4.45 -11.81
C ILE A 45 6.25 5.69 -12.66
N LEU A 46 5.48 6.78 -12.54
CA LEU A 46 5.74 8.04 -13.26
C LEU A 46 7.09 8.65 -12.85
N SER A 47 7.44 8.58 -11.57
CA SER A 47 8.73 9.07 -11.08
C SER A 47 9.91 8.36 -11.73
N GLN A 48 9.79 7.06 -12.04
CA GLN A 48 10.83 6.30 -12.71
C GLN A 48 11.00 6.72 -14.18
N VAL A 49 9.89 7.00 -14.88
CA VAL A 49 9.92 7.51 -16.26
C VAL A 49 10.65 8.86 -16.31
N VAL A 50 10.23 9.80 -15.44
CA VAL A 50 10.82 11.14 -15.38
C VAL A 50 12.30 11.08 -14.96
N SER A 51 12.64 10.25 -13.97
CA SER A 51 14.02 10.10 -13.52
C SER A 51 14.93 9.52 -14.60
N GLY A 52 14.44 8.61 -15.45
CA GLY A 52 15.25 8.03 -16.53
C GLY A 52 15.75 9.09 -17.52
N TYR A 53 14.88 10.04 -17.89
CA TYR A 53 15.24 11.16 -18.76
C TYR A 53 16.20 12.15 -18.11
N ILE A 54 15.99 12.48 -16.83
CA ILE A 54 16.84 13.40 -16.09
C ILE A 54 18.25 12.80 -15.93
N ILE A 55 18.34 11.51 -15.59
CA ILE A 55 19.62 10.83 -15.38
C ILE A 55 20.47 10.83 -16.66
N GLN A 56 19.85 10.63 -17.83
CA GLN A 56 20.57 10.60 -19.10
C GLN A 56 21.18 11.96 -19.48
N ASN A 57 20.48 13.07 -19.19
CA ASN A 57 20.89 14.40 -19.65
C ASN A 57 21.69 15.19 -18.59
N LEU A 58 21.36 15.03 -17.31
CA LEU A 58 21.83 15.88 -16.21
C LEU A 58 22.56 15.09 -15.12
N GLY A 59 22.74 13.78 -15.29
CA GLY A 59 23.45 12.92 -14.34
C GLY A 59 22.63 12.46 -13.13
N LEU A 60 23.23 11.58 -12.33
CA LEU A 60 22.56 10.83 -11.25
C LEU A 60 22.17 11.66 -10.02
N LEU A 61 22.79 12.82 -9.79
CA LEU A 61 22.53 13.64 -8.61
C LEU A 61 21.32 14.58 -8.79
N THR A 62 21.03 14.96 -10.02
CA THR A 62 20.01 15.94 -10.37
C THR A 62 18.58 15.53 -9.98
N PRO A 63 18.15 14.25 -10.10
CA PRO A 63 16.84 13.83 -9.62
C PRO A 63 16.61 14.14 -8.14
N PHE A 64 17.63 13.95 -7.29
CA PHE A 64 17.52 14.25 -5.85
C PHE A 64 17.34 15.74 -5.57
N GLY A 65 18.00 16.61 -6.34
CA GLY A 65 17.84 18.06 -6.24
C GLY A 65 16.45 18.53 -6.65
N ILE A 66 15.90 17.97 -7.73
CA ILE A 66 14.55 18.28 -8.20
C ILE A 66 13.50 17.82 -7.17
N THR A 67 13.65 16.61 -6.61
CA THR A 67 12.75 16.15 -5.54
C THR A 67 12.80 17.06 -4.32
N ALA A 68 13.99 17.55 -3.93
CA ALA A 68 14.14 18.48 -2.83
C ALA A 68 13.43 19.82 -3.09
N LEU A 69 13.53 20.37 -4.31
CA LEU A 69 12.83 21.59 -4.71
C LEU A 69 11.31 21.42 -4.68
N VAL A 70 10.80 20.32 -5.23
CA VAL A 70 9.36 20.01 -5.24
C VAL A 70 8.82 19.87 -3.82
N LEU A 71 9.54 19.19 -2.92
CA LEU A 71 9.17 19.09 -1.51
C LEU A 71 9.21 20.44 -0.79
N CYS A 72 10.18 21.29 -1.12
CA CYS A 72 10.29 22.65 -0.58
C CYS A 72 9.10 23.54 -0.98
N LEU A 73 8.55 23.36 -2.19
CA LEU A 73 7.35 24.06 -2.65
C LEU A 73 6.06 23.46 -2.10
N LEU A 74 6.01 22.13 -1.88
CA LEU A 74 4.85 21.45 -1.32
C LEU A 74 4.65 21.71 0.18
N LEU A 75 5.72 21.94 0.94
CA LEU A 75 5.65 22.21 2.38
C LEU A 75 4.77 23.44 2.72
N PRO A 76 4.98 24.62 2.11
CA PRO A 76 4.10 25.78 2.27
C PRO A 76 2.68 25.50 1.81
N ALA A 77 2.51 24.77 0.71
CA ALA A 77 1.19 24.41 0.19
C ALA A 77 0.44 23.53 1.19
N ILE A 78 1.07 22.52 1.80
CA ILE A 78 0.45 21.70 2.84
C ILE A 78 0.09 22.57 4.05
N PHE A 79 0.98 23.47 4.46
CA PHE A 79 0.75 24.37 5.60
C PHE A 79 -0.47 25.29 5.39
N PHE A 80 -0.66 25.85 4.20
CA PHE A 80 -1.79 26.77 3.92
C PHE A 80 -3.07 26.05 3.48
N LEU A 81 -2.97 24.97 2.72
CA LEU A 81 -4.12 24.32 2.07
C LEU A 81 -4.76 23.20 2.90
N VAL A 82 -4.04 22.67 3.91
CA VAL A 82 -4.54 21.62 4.81
C VAL A 82 -4.70 22.21 6.21
N PRO A 83 -5.82 22.89 6.51
CA PRO A 83 -6.15 23.24 7.89
C PRO A 83 -6.26 21.95 8.72
N GLU A 84 -5.67 21.99 9.91
CA GLU A 84 -5.45 20.82 10.76
C GLU A 84 -6.79 20.14 11.12
N THR A 85 -7.07 18.99 10.51
CA THR A 85 -8.41 18.33 10.57
C THR A 85 -8.58 17.40 11.78
N ALA A 86 -7.51 17.16 12.55
CA ALA A 86 -7.52 16.23 13.67
C ALA A 86 -8.37 16.70 14.87
N ASP A 87 -8.53 18.02 15.03
CA ASP A 87 -9.06 18.60 16.27
C ASP A 87 -10.60 18.62 16.37
N VAL A 88 -11.31 18.39 15.26
CA VAL A 88 -12.79 18.46 15.23
C VAL A 88 -13.45 17.16 15.71
N LEU A 89 -12.82 16.00 15.48
CA LEU A 89 -13.40 14.68 15.82
C LEU A 89 -13.08 14.21 17.24
N HIS A 90 -11.89 14.51 17.77
CA HIS A 90 -11.48 14.00 19.08
C HIS A 90 -12.27 14.61 20.25
N LYS A 91 -12.73 15.87 20.13
CA LYS A 91 -13.64 16.49 21.11
C LYS A 91 -15.07 15.95 21.03
N SER A 92 -15.51 15.41 19.88
CA SER A 92 -16.82 14.76 19.75
C SER A 92 -16.83 13.35 20.36
N GLY A 93 -15.69 12.65 20.33
CA GLY A 93 -15.53 11.31 20.92
C GLY A 93 -15.35 11.29 22.46
N GLN A 94 -14.67 12.28 23.05
CA GLN A 94 -14.45 12.32 24.50
C GLN A 94 -15.59 12.94 25.31
N THR A 95 -16.49 13.70 24.68
CA THR A 95 -17.63 14.32 25.40
C THR A 95 -18.79 13.33 25.63
N ASN A 96 -18.77 12.16 24.99
CA ASN A 96 -19.87 11.19 25.07
C ASN A 96 -19.81 10.20 26.25
N GLU A 97 -18.82 10.29 27.14
CA GLU A 97 -18.76 9.39 28.32
C GLU A 97 -19.31 10.01 29.61
N LYS A 98 -19.87 11.24 29.58
CA LYS A 98 -20.48 11.86 30.77
C LYS A 98 -21.83 12.59 30.58
N LEU A 99 -22.48 12.52 29.42
CA LEU A 99 -23.81 13.11 29.26
C LEU A 99 -24.86 12.05 28.89
N THR A 100 -25.24 11.25 29.89
CA THR A 100 -26.58 10.68 29.91
C THR A 100 -27.51 11.79 30.40
N THR A 101 -28.30 12.35 29.48
CA THR A 101 -29.62 13.00 29.61
C THR A 101 -29.73 14.30 28.80
N ALA A 102 -30.88 14.42 28.14
CA ALA A 102 -31.42 15.57 27.43
C ALA A 102 -30.99 15.80 25.96
N HIS A 103 -32.01 16.12 25.18
CA HIS A 103 -32.07 16.19 23.71
C HIS A 103 -31.14 17.22 23.06
N GLY A 104 -30.83 17.00 21.78
CA GLY A 104 -30.46 18.06 20.84
C GLY A 104 -29.05 17.93 20.26
N GLY A 105 -28.98 17.65 18.96
CA GLY A 105 -27.72 17.45 18.24
C GLY A 105 -26.91 18.73 17.99
N LYS A 106 -25.72 18.50 17.42
CA LYS A 106 -24.88 19.43 16.65
C LYS A 106 -24.56 20.76 17.34
N ASN A 107 -23.34 20.89 17.88
CA ASN A 107 -22.46 22.05 17.67
C ASN A 107 -21.22 21.95 18.57
N ALA A 108 -20.15 21.34 18.06
CA ALA A 108 -18.81 21.81 18.44
C ALA A 108 -18.54 23.09 17.62
N PRO A 109 -18.07 24.20 18.21
CA PRO A 109 -17.79 25.42 17.46
C PRO A 109 -16.68 25.13 16.43
N LYS A 110 -16.95 25.42 15.15
CA LYS A 110 -15.93 25.40 14.10
C LYS A 110 -14.89 26.45 14.45
N ARG A 111 -13.61 26.06 14.52
CA ARG A 111 -12.51 27.00 14.77
C ARG A 111 -12.36 27.94 13.58
N THR A 112 -11.86 29.14 13.85
CA THR A 112 -11.55 30.09 12.78
C THR A 112 -10.31 29.60 12.03
N TYR A 113 -10.22 29.82 10.72
CA TYR A 113 -9.08 29.39 9.88
C TYR A 113 -7.71 29.79 10.46
N SER A 114 -7.63 30.92 11.17
CA SER A 114 -6.43 31.39 11.89
C SER A 114 -6.09 30.58 13.16
N GLU A 115 -7.07 29.93 13.80
CA GLU A 115 -6.87 29.02 14.94
C GLU A 115 -6.51 27.60 14.49
N GLU A 116 -6.91 27.20 13.28
CA GLU A 116 -6.51 25.93 12.64
C GLU A 116 -5.09 25.99 12.04
N LEU A 117 -4.55 27.18 11.80
CA LEU A 117 -3.19 27.46 11.29
C LEU A 117 -2.11 27.50 12.38
N LYS A 118 -2.45 27.26 13.65
CA LYS A 118 -1.46 27.26 14.73
C LYS A 118 -0.54 26.03 14.58
N ILE A 119 0.77 26.29 14.42
CA ILE A 119 1.83 25.26 14.29
C ILE A 119 1.84 24.27 15.47
N PHE A 120 1.36 24.69 16.65
CA PHE A 120 1.22 23.84 17.83
C PHE A 120 -0.15 24.07 18.49
N ASN A 121 -1.04 23.09 18.39
CA ASN A 121 -2.33 23.08 19.09
C ASN A 121 -2.28 22.46 20.50
N GLY A 122 -1.07 22.28 21.06
CA GLY A 122 -0.86 21.66 22.36
C GLY A 122 -0.98 20.13 22.32
N ARG A 123 -0.98 19.50 23.50
CA ARG A 123 -1.03 18.03 23.62
C ARG A 123 -2.49 17.56 23.60
N ILE A 124 -2.89 16.89 22.51
CA ILE A 124 -4.27 16.38 22.31
C ILE A 124 -4.57 15.13 23.18
N SER A 125 -3.53 14.40 23.62
CA SER A 125 -3.70 13.21 24.47
C SER A 125 -2.63 13.12 25.56
N ASP A 126 -3.07 12.90 26.80
CA ASP A 126 -2.19 12.70 27.97
C ASP A 126 -1.44 11.35 27.97
N LYS A 127 -1.68 10.49 26.97
CA LYS A 127 -0.97 9.22 26.82
C LYS A 127 0.49 9.44 26.43
N SER A 128 1.39 8.59 26.95
CA SER A 128 2.83 8.65 26.61
C SER A 128 3.05 8.46 25.11
N PHE A 129 3.91 9.29 24.50
CA PHE A 129 4.30 9.16 23.09
C PHE A 129 4.79 7.75 22.75
N TRP A 130 5.61 7.16 23.62
CA TRP A 130 6.14 5.82 23.45
C TRP A 130 5.08 4.73 23.57
N ALA A 131 4.08 4.92 24.43
CA ALA A 131 2.95 4.00 24.52
C ALA A 131 2.08 4.06 23.25
N LEU A 132 1.94 5.25 22.65
CA LEU A 132 1.21 5.43 21.40
C LEU A 132 1.99 4.87 20.19
N ALA A 133 3.31 5.05 20.17
CA ALA A 133 4.20 4.51 19.16
C ALA A 133 4.31 2.97 19.21
N ALA A 134 4.20 2.37 20.40
CA ALA A 134 4.19 0.91 20.58
C ALA A 134 2.81 0.28 20.36
N LYS A 135 1.73 1.08 20.34
CA LYS A 135 0.33 0.61 20.17
C LYS A 135 0.07 -0.20 18.89
N PRO A 136 0.71 0.07 17.74
CA PRO A 136 0.57 -0.76 16.54
C PRO A 136 1.19 -2.16 16.67
N LEU A 137 2.19 -2.36 17.55
CA LEU A 137 2.94 -3.62 17.61
C LEU A 137 2.07 -4.83 18.04
N PRO A 138 1.16 -4.71 19.02
CA PRO A 138 0.22 -5.78 19.34
C PRO A 138 -0.73 -6.13 18.18
N LEU A 139 -1.06 -5.21 17.27
CA LEU A 139 -1.94 -5.51 16.12
C LEU A 139 -1.31 -6.48 15.11
N ILE A 140 0.03 -6.64 15.12
CA ILE A 140 0.72 -7.68 14.35
C ILE A 140 0.24 -9.08 14.78
N THR A 141 -0.29 -9.27 15.98
CA THR A 141 -0.80 -10.58 16.40
C THR A 141 -2.14 -10.94 15.77
N PHE A 142 -2.84 -9.98 15.14
CA PHE A 142 -4.11 -10.28 14.48
C PHE A 142 -3.88 -10.99 13.14
N PRO A 143 -4.45 -12.21 12.95
CA PRO A 143 -4.29 -12.96 11.71
C PRO A 143 -4.65 -12.17 10.45
N ALA A 144 -5.68 -11.33 10.50
CA ALA A 144 -6.07 -10.47 9.37
C ALA A 144 -4.97 -9.48 8.99
N VAL A 145 -4.31 -8.88 9.99
CA VAL A 145 -3.22 -7.92 9.78
C VAL A 145 -1.97 -8.64 9.28
N ILE A 146 -1.65 -9.83 9.83
CA ILE A 146 -0.55 -10.68 9.35
C ILE A 146 -0.74 -11.02 7.87
N PHE A 147 -1.91 -11.55 7.52
CA PHE A 147 -2.25 -11.91 6.15
C PHE A 147 -2.10 -10.69 5.22
N SER A 148 -2.71 -9.58 5.59
CA SER A 148 -2.68 -8.36 4.78
C SER A 148 -1.26 -7.79 4.64
N THR A 149 -0.44 -7.94 5.67
CA THR A 149 0.98 -7.58 5.68
C THR A 149 1.79 -8.43 4.70
N PHE A 150 1.65 -9.75 4.72
CA PHE A 150 2.37 -10.63 3.81
C PHE A 150 1.93 -10.43 2.36
N ILE A 151 0.62 -10.31 2.10
CA ILE A 151 0.11 -10.08 0.74
C ILE A 151 0.55 -8.72 0.21
N HIS A 152 0.19 -7.62 0.89
CA HIS A 152 0.50 -6.28 0.38
C HIS A 152 2.01 -6.03 0.36
N GLY A 153 2.72 -6.46 1.41
CA GLY A 153 4.17 -6.35 1.52
C GLY A 153 4.90 -7.10 0.42
N SER A 154 4.54 -8.36 0.14
CA SER A 154 5.21 -9.16 -0.89
C SER A 154 4.94 -8.62 -2.30
N PHE A 155 3.69 -8.32 -2.66
CA PHE A 155 3.34 -7.83 -3.99
C PHE A 155 4.04 -6.49 -4.31
N LEU A 156 4.11 -5.56 -3.36
CA LEU A 156 4.85 -4.30 -3.54
C LEU A 156 6.37 -4.52 -3.56
N THR A 157 6.89 -5.43 -2.73
CA THR A 157 8.32 -5.77 -2.74
C THR A 157 8.74 -6.31 -4.09
N TRP A 158 7.92 -7.15 -4.71
CA TRP A 158 8.23 -7.70 -6.03
C TRP A 158 8.18 -6.66 -7.15
N LEU A 159 7.29 -5.67 -7.06
CA LEU A 159 7.31 -4.51 -7.96
C LEU A 159 8.64 -3.75 -7.88
N VAL A 160 9.13 -3.51 -6.66
CA VAL A 160 10.42 -2.83 -6.44
C VAL A 160 11.58 -3.70 -6.96
N VAL A 161 11.54 -5.00 -6.72
CA VAL A 161 12.54 -5.95 -7.27
C VAL A 161 12.57 -5.90 -8.79
N PHE A 162 11.41 -5.88 -9.45
CA PHE A 162 11.34 -5.70 -10.90
C PHE A 162 12.03 -4.41 -11.36
N ALA A 163 11.78 -3.29 -10.69
CA ALA A 163 12.40 -2.01 -11.05
C ALA A 163 13.93 -1.99 -10.85
N ILE A 164 14.42 -2.63 -9.78
CA ILE A 164 15.86 -2.74 -9.51
C ILE A 164 16.52 -3.63 -10.56
N LEU A 165 15.95 -4.81 -10.83
CA LEU A 165 16.53 -5.78 -11.76
C LEU A 165 16.40 -5.33 -13.21
N SER A 166 15.30 -4.68 -13.61
CA SER A 166 15.11 -4.21 -14.99
C SER A 166 16.20 -3.25 -15.42
N THR A 167 16.64 -2.36 -14.52
CA THR A 167 17.75 -1.44 -14.79
C THR A 167 19.04 -2.20 -15.10
N ASN A 168 19.36 -3.23 -14.30
CA ASN A 168 20.55 -4.06 -14.52
C ASN A 168 20.45 -4.92 -15.79
N VAL A 169 19.29 -5.53 -16.02
CA VAL A 169 19.01 -6.39 -17.19
C VAL A 169 19.11 -5.59 -18.49
N PHE A 170 18.39 -4.47 -18.57
CA PHE A 170 18.25 -3.71 -19.80
C PHE A 170 19.49 -2.87 -20.14
N THR A 171 20.30 -2.51 -19.15
CA THR A 171 21.63 -1.91 -19.38
C THR A 171 22.65 -2.95 -19.83
N GLY A 172 22.41 -4.23 -19.54
CA GLY A 172 23.32 -5.33 -19.88
C GLY A 172 23.52 -5.52 -21.39
N PRO A 173 24.55 -6.28 -21.79
CA PRO A 173 24.96 -6.44 -23.20
C PRO A 173 23.90 -7.09 -24.10
N GLN A 174 22.90 -7.76 -23.52
CA GLN A 174 21.79 -8.36 -24.26
C GLN A 174 20.82 -7.33 -24.86
N TYR A 175 20.68 -6.16 -24.23
CA TYR A 175 19.69 -5.15 -24.62
C TYR A 175 20.30 -3.78 -24.89
N GLY A 176 21.33 -3.37 -24.13
CA GLY A 176 22.08 -2.13 -24.34
C GLY A 176 21.22 -0.86 -24.33
N LEU A 177 20.14 -0.83 -23.55
CA LEU A 177 19.22 0.32 -23.51
C LEU A 177 19.81 1.49 -22.72
N THR A 178 19.51 2.69 -23.19
CA THR A 178 19.86 3.94 -22.49
C THR A 178 18.94 4.16 -21.27
N PRO A 179 19.36 4.96 -20.27
CA PRO A 179 18.54 5.23 -19.08
C PRO A 179 17.13 5.80 -19.38
N SER A 180 16.96 6.63 -20.42
CA SER A 180 15.62 7.10 -20.82
C SER A 180 14.77 5.97 -21.39
N GLN A 181 15.34 5.08 -22.20
CA GLN A 181 14.64 3.91 -22.75
C GLN A 181 14.20 2.96 -21.65
N ILE A 182 15.05 2.73 -20.63
CA ILE A 182 14.69 1.95 -19.43
C ILE A 182 13.55 2.64 -18.69
N GLY A 183 13.61 3.96 -18.52
CA GLY A 183 12.51 4.76 -17.95
C GLY A 183 11.19 4.54 -18.71
N LEU A 184 11.23 4.57 -20.05
CA LEU A 184 10.06 4.35 -20.92
C LEU A 184 9.46 2.95 -20.79
N THR A 185 10.24 1.93 -20.42
CA THR A 185 9.69 0.57 -20.19
C THR A 185 8.65 0.52 -19.07
N ASN A 186 8.58 1.54 -18.22
CA ASN A 186 7.61 1.66 -17.14
C ASN A 186 6.27 2.29 -17.57
N LEU A 187 6.18 2.90 -18.77
CA LEU A 187 4.92 3.47 -19.26
C LEU A 187 3.79 2.43 -19.44
N PRO A 188 4.06 1.23 -20.00
CA PRO A 188 3.05 0.17 -20.04
C PRO A 188 2.57 -0.24 -18.64
N LEU A 189 3.48 -0.30 -17.65
CA LEU A 189 3.13 -0.61 -16.26
C LEU A 189 2.18 0.45 -15.69
N LEU A 190 2.44 1.73 -15.97
CA LEU A 190 1.59 2.84 -15.56
C LEU A 190 0.19 2.71 -16.15
N GLY A 191 0.08 2.50 -17.47
CA GLY A 191 -1.20 2.34 -18.15
C GLY A 191 -2.02 1.18 -17.60
N VAL A 192 -1.39 0.03 -17.42
CA VAL A 192 -2.03 -1.17 -16.88
C VAL A 192 -2.41 -0.98 -15.40
N CYS A 193 -1.60 -0.30 -14.60
CA CYS A 193 -1.93 -0.01 -13.19
C CYS A 193 -3.12 0.97 -13.06
N LEU A 194 -3.16 2.02 -13.90
CA LEU A 194 -4.24 3.01 -13.93
C LEU A 194 -5.56 2.38 -14.35
N LEU A 195 -5.56 1.45 -15.31
CA LEU A 195 -6.74 0.70 -15.73
C LEU A 195 -7.09 -0.42 -14.73
N GLY A 196 -6.08 -1.05 -14.15
CA GLY A 196 -6.22 -2.19 -13.25
C GLY A 196 -6.89 -1.84 -11.93
N THR A 197 -6.71 -0.62 -11.43
CA THR A 197 -7.30 -0.20 -10.16
C THR A 197 -8.82 -0.02 -10.19
N PRO A 198 -9.41 0.74 -11.13
CA PRO A 198 -10.87 0.81 -11.26
C PRO A 198 -11.46 -0.55 -11.62
N LEU A 199 -10.77 -1.34 -12.45
CA LEU A 199 -11.19 -2.72 -12.76
C LEU A 199 -11.22 -3.61 -11.51
N SER A 200 -10.18 -3.55 -10.68
CA SER A 200 -10.13 -4.28 -9.42
C SER A 200 -11.23 -3.85 -8.45
N GLY A 201 -11.54 -2.56 -8.38
CA GLY A 201 -12.64 -2.04 -7.56
C GLY A 201 -14.01 -2.54 -8.06
N ALA A 202 -14.27 -2.42 -9.36
CA ALA A 202 -15.52 -2.90 -9.95
C ALA A 202 -15.73 -4.41 -9.78
N ILE A 203 -14.66 -5.21 -9.99
CA ILE A 203 -14.70 -6.65 -9.77
C ILE A 203 -14.89 -6.97 -8.28
N ALA A 204 -14.29 -6.20 -7.36
CA ALA A 204 -14.47 -6.38 -5.92
C ALA A 204 -15.93 -6.22 -5.52
N ASP A 205 -16.57 -5.14 -5.93
CA ASP A 205 -17.96 -4.83 -5.58
C ASP A 205 -18.93 -5.84 -6.22
N TRP A 206 -18.67 -6.20 -7.49
CA TRP A 206 -19.46 -7.22 -8.19
C TRP A 206 -19.37 -8.59 -7.50
N LEU A 207 -18.16 -9.02 -7.13
CA LEU A 207 -17.90 -10.31 -6.49
C LEU A 207 -18.56 -10.39 -5.11
N VAL A 208 -18.49 -9.31 -4.34
CA VAL A 208 -19.16 -9.19 -3.04
C VAL A 208 -20.68 -9.31 -3.20
N CYS A 209 -21.28 -8.57 -4.14
CA CYS A 209 -22.72 -8.64 -4.39
C CYS A 209 -23.15 -10.03 -4.87
N LEU A 210 -22.37 -10.66 -5.75
CA LEU A 210 -22.64 -12.01 -6.25
C LEU A 210 -22.63 -13.04 -5.11
N MET A 211 -21.59 -13.00 -4.26
CA MET A 211 -21.45 -13.94 -3.16
C MET A 211 -22.48 -13.70 -2.05
N ALA A 212 -22.80 -12.44 -1.75
CA ALA A 212 -23.87 -12.11 -0.81
C ALA A 212 -25.24 -12.63 -1.30
N ARG A 213 -25.56 -12.50 -2.60
CA ARG A 213 -26.78 -13.08 -3.19
C ARG A 213 -26.80 -14.61 -3.08
N ARG A 214 -25.65 -15.26 -3.27
CA ARG A 214 -25.52 -16.73 -3.09
C ARG A 214 -25.54 -17.17 -1.62
N ASN A 215 -25.27 -16.25 -0.68
CA ASN A 215 -25.25 -16.49 0.76
C ASN A 215 -26.51 -15.95 1.47
N ASN A 216 -27.69 -16.11 0.86
CA ASN A 216 -28.96 -15.66 1.43
C ASN A 216 -29.01 -14.18 1.83
N GLY A 217 -28.25 -13.32 1.14
CA GLY A 217 -28.17 -11.89 1.41
C GLY A 217 -27.21 -11.50 2.55
N ILE A 218 -26.52 -12.46 3.17
CA ILE A 218 -25.59 -12.18 4.28
C ILE A 218 -24.20 -11.86 3.74
N TYR A 219 -23.72 -10.65 4.02
CA TYR A 219 -22.38 -10.21 3.67
C TYR A 219 -21.33 -10.77 4.63
N GLU A 220 -20.24 -11.28 4.06
CA GLU A 220 -19.08 -11.78 4.81
C GLU A 220 -17.80 -11.15 4.25
N PRO A 221 -16.92 -10.56 5.11
CA PRO A 221 -15.67 -9.95 4.67
C PRO A 221 -14.76 -10.88 3.86
N GLU A 222 -14.86 -12.19 4.10
CA GLU A 222 -14.08 -13.23 3.44
C GLU A 222 -14.34 -13.29 1.92
N PHE A 223 -15.49 -12.81 1.43
CA PHE A 223 -15.78 -12.74 -0.01
C PHE A 223 -14.78 -11.87 -0.78
N ARG A 224 -14.18 -10.87 -0.12
CA ARG A 224 -13.16 -10.01 -0.73
C ARG A 224 -11.87 -10.76 -1.07
N LEU A 225 -11.56 -11.83 -0.33
CA LEU A 225 -10.34 -12.61 -0.53
C LEU A 225 -10.32 -13.35 -1.87
N LEU A 226 -11.48 -13.56 -2.49
CA LEU A 226 -11.56 -14.16 -3.83
C LEU A 226 -10.88 -13.31 -4.92
N LEU A 227 -10.66 -12.00 -4.67
CA LEU A 227 -9.84 -11.14 -5.53
C LEU A 227 -8.38 -11.58 -5.62
N MET A 228 -7.90 -12.40 -4.68
CA MET A 228 -6.55 -12.97 -4.74
C MET A 228 -6.40 -14.00 -5.85
N ILE A 229 -7.49 -14.59 -6.36
CA ILE A 229 -7.43 -15.55 -7.46
C ILE A 229 -6.88 -14.88 -8.73
N PRO A 230 -7.50 -13.82 -9.29
CA PRO A 230 -6.93 -13.13 -10.44
C PRO A 230 -5.57 -12.49 -10.13
N ALA A 231 -5.38 -11.95 -8.91
CA ALA A 231 -4.09 -11.38 -8.51
C ALA A 231 -2.94 -12.39 -8.62
N THR A 232 -3.15 -13.60 -8.09
CA THR A 232 -2.13 -14.66 -8.07
C THR A 232 -1.84 -15.20 -9.47
N ILE A 233 -2.87 -15.33 -10.32
CA ILE A 233 -2.69 -15.77 -11.70
C ILE A 233 -1.83 -14.76 -12.48
N PHE A 234 -2.16 -13.49 -12.39
CA PHE A 234 -1.41 -12.43 -13.09
C PHE A 234 0.01 -12.26 -12.54
N SER A 235 0.21 -12.32 -11.21
CA SER A 235 1.55 -12.23 -10.63
C SER A 235 2.44 -13.40 -11.02
N THR A 236 1.92 -14.63 -10.94
CA THR A 236 2.65 -15.87 -11.27
C THR A 236 3.05 -15.89 -12.73
N ALA A 237 2.12 -15.55 -13.64
CA ALA A 237 2.41 -15.44 -15.06
C ALA A 237 3.45 -14.34 -15.35
N GLY A 238 3.38 -13.21 -14.65
CA GLY A 238 4.36 -12.12 -14.75
C GLY A 238 5.78 -12.55 -14.36
N PHE A 239 5.95 -13.25 -13.24
CA PHE A 239 7.27 -13.69 -12.78
C PHE A 239 7.90 -14.75 -13.68
N ILE A 240 7.15 -15.82 -13.98
CA ILE A 240 7.65 -16.91 -14.83
C ILE A 240 7.95 -16.40 -16.23
N GLY A 241 7.02 -15.62 -16.80
CA GLY A 241 7.16 -15.07 -18.14
C GLY A 241 8.36 -14.13 -18.26
N TYR A 242 8.55 -13.24 -17.28
CA TYR A 242 9.70 -12.34 -17.27
C TYR A 242 11.03 -13.10 -17.16
N GLY A 243 11.15 -14.00 -16.17
CA GLY A 243 12.37 -14.79 -15.96
C GLY A 243 12.77 -15.60 -17.19
N LEU A 244 11.79 -16.23 -17.86
CA LEU A 244 12.02 -17.02 -19.07
C LEU A 244 12.32 -16.15 -20.31
N SER A 245 11.69 -14.98 -20.41
CA SER A 245 11.90 -14.06 -21.53
C SER A 245 13.32 -13.49 -21.56
N ILE A 246 13.89 -13.16 -20.39
CA ILE A 246 15.26 -12.67 -20.28
C ILE A 246 16.26 -13.79 -20.52
N ASP A 247 16.02 -14.99 -19.97
CA ASP A 247 16.89 -16.16 -20.16
C ASP A 247 17.07 -16.51 -21.64
N ARG A 248 16.03 -16.29 -22.45
CA ARG A 248 16.05 -16.53 -23.91
C ARG A 248 16.50 -15.33 -24.74
N GLY A 249 16.81 -14.19 -24.13
CA GLY A 249 17.14 -12.96 -24.85
C GLY A 249 16.01 -12.47 -25.76
N ALA A 250 14.74 -12.64 -25.34
CA ALA A 250 13.59 -12.22 -26.13
C ALA A 250 13.56 -10.70 -26.32
N ALA A 251 12.90 -10.22 -27.37
CA ALA A 251 12.74 -8.78 -27.64
C ALA A 251 12.18 -8.04 -26.41
N VAL A 252 12.65 -6.80 -26.18
CA VAL A 252 12.34 -5.97 -25.00
C VAL A 252 10.84 -5.90 -24.67
N ALA A 253 9.98 -5.91 -25.69
CA ALA A 253 8.54 -5.90 -25.52
C ALA A 253 8.02 -7.07 -24.66
N VAL A 254 8.60 -8.27 -24.80
CA VAL A 254 8.11 -9.48 -24.11
C VAL A 254 8.34 -9.41 -22.59
N PRO A 255 9.57 -9.14 -22.07
CA PRO A 255 9.78 -8.89 -20.65
C PRO A 255 8.89 -7.76 -20.12
N VAL A 256 8.74 -6.66 -20.87
CA VAL A 256 7.93 -5.50 -20.45
C VAL A 256 6.45 -5.86 -20.31
N THR A 257 5.90 -6.69 -21.21
CA THR A 257 4.51 -7.18 -21.07
C THR A 257 4.32 -7.98 -19.78
N PHE A 258 5.28 -8.83 -19.40
CA PHE A 258 5.19 -9.61 -18.16
C PHE A 258 5.39 -8.74 -16.90
N MET A 259 6.23 -7.72 -16.96
CA MET A 259 6.32 -6.70 -15.90
C MET A 259 4.99 -5.96 -15.72
N ALA A 260 4.36 -5.56 -16.84
CA ALA A 260 3.04 -4.92 -16.84
C ALA A 260 1.96 -5.84 -16.27
N LEU A 261 2.01 -7.14 -16.59
CA LEU A 261 1.10 -8.14 -16.06
C LEU A 261 1.23 -8.30 -14.53
N HIS A 262 2.46 -8.30 -14.00
CA HIS A 262 2.64 -8.26 -12.55
C HIS A 262 2.11 -6.95 -11.96
N SER A 263 2.35 -5.80 -12.59
CA SER A 263 1.80 -4.52 -12.14
C SER A 263 0.26 -4.52 -12.12
N LEU A 264 -0.41 -5.25 -13.02
CA LEU A 264 -1.86 -5.44 -13.00
C LEU A 264 -2.35 -6.18 -11.76
N SER A 265 -1.56 -7.10 -11.23
CA SER A 265 -1.96 -7.93 -10.07
C SER A 265 -2.03 -7.16 -8.75
N ILE A 266 -1.25 -6.08 -8.63
CA ILE A 266 -1.05 -5.34 -7.38
C ILE A 266 -2.32 -4.67 -6.87
N PRO A 267 -3.12 -3.97 -7.71
CA PRO A 267 -4.40 -3.43 -7.28
C PRO A 267 -5.36 -4.48 -6.73
N PHE A 268 -5.44 -5.67 -7.36
CA PHE A 268 -6.29 -6.77 -6.88
C PHE A 268 -5.86 -7.26 -5.49
N ALA A 269 -4.56 -7.51 -5.31
CA ALA A 269 -4.03 -7.96 -4.02
C ALA A 269 -4.18 -6.91 -2.92
N THR A 270 -3.92 -5.64 -3.23
CA THR A 270 -4.02 -4.52 -2.28
C THR A 270 -5.47 -4.26 -1.90
N SER A 271 -6.38 -4.25 -2.87
CA SER A 271 -7.82 -4.11 -2.63
C SER A 271 -8.32 -5.22 -1.70
N ALA A 272 -7.99 -6.48 -1.99
CA ALA A 272 -8.37 -7.62 -1.14
C ALA A 272 -7.84 -7.47 0.30
N SER A 273 -6.56 -7.13 0.44
CA SER A 273 -5.87 -7.00 1.72
C SER A 273 -6.41 -5.86 2.59
N PHE A 274 -6.53 -4.65 2.04
CA PHE A 274 -6.92 -3.47 2.82
C PHE A 274 -8.40 -3.49 3.16
N THR A 275 -9.26 -3.83 2.21
CA THR A 275 -10.70 -3.84 2.46
C THR A 275 -11.10 -4.97 3.41
N TYR A 276 -10.39 -6.09 3.41
CA TYR A 276 -10.56 -7.14 4.42
C TYR A 276 -10.20 -6.67 5.84
N VAL A 277 -9.11 -5.92 6.01
CA VAL A 277 -8.71 -5.37 7.31
C VAL A 277 -9.71 -4.35 7.83
N ILE A 278 -10.18 -3.45 6.96
CA ILE A 278 -11.21 -2.46 7.32
C ILE A 278 -12.47 -3.16 7.83
N ASP A 279 -12.93 -4.20 7.13
CA ASP A 279 -14.16 -4.89 7.47
C ASP A 279 -14.03 -5.78 8.71
N CYS A 280 -12.84 -6.33 8.98
CA CYS A 280 -12.59 -7.14 10.17
C CYS A 280 -12.34 -6.28 11.43
N HIS A 281 -11.65 -5.15 11.29
CA HIS A 281 -11.21 -4.31 12.40
C HIS A 281 -11.45 -2.81 12.12
N PRO A 282 -12.72 -2.36 11.96
CA PRO A 282 -13.02 -0.98 11.55
C PRO A 282 -12.57 0.08 12.57
N LYS A 283 -12.48 -0.29 13.86
CA LYS A 283 -12.03 0.62 14.94
C LYS A 283 -10.52 0.83 14.93
N ASP A 284 -9.77 -0.20 14.56
CA ASP A 284 -8.30 -0.20 14.61
C ASP A 284 -7.64 -0.19 13.23
N ALA A 285 -8.43 0.00 12.16
CA ALA A 285 -7.97 -0.03 10.77
C ALA A 285 -6.79 0.91 10.52
N ASN A 286 -6.81 2.12 11.09
CA ASN A 286 -5.70 3.06 10.96
C ASN A 286 -4.39 2.49 11.52
N GLN A 287 -4.44 1.91 12.72
CA GLN A 287 -3.26 1.33 13.37
C GLN A 287 -2.78 0.06 12.66
N ALA A 288 -3.71 -0.72 12.11
CA ALA A 288 -3.39 -1.86 11.26
C ALA A 288 -2.66 -1.42 9.97
N PHE A 289 -3.05 -0.30 9.35
CA PHE A 289 -2.36 0.22 8.17
C PHE A 289 -0.94 0.71 8.45
N VAL A 290 -0.72 1.38 9.60
CA VAL A 290 0.64 1.74 10.03
C VAL A 290 1.52 0.48 10.12
N THR A 291 0.98 -0.57 10.72
CA THR A 291 1.66 -1.85 10.90
C THR A 291 1.98 -2.53 9.57
N ILE A 292 1.00 -2.59 8.66
CA ILE A 292 1.17 -3.17 7.32
C ILE A 292 2.24 -2.40 6.53
N ASN A 293 2.23 -1.07 6.59
CA ASN A 293 3.20 -0.22 5.90
C ASN A 293 4.61 -0.35 6.48
N PHE A 294 4.75 -0.45 7.81
CA PHE A 294 6.03 -0.69 8.46
C PHE A 294 6.64 -2.02 7.99
N ALA A 295 5.87 -3.10 8.03
CA ALA A 295 6.35 -4.41 7.60
C ALA A 295 6.64 -4.47 6.08
N LYS A 296 5.83 -3.79 5.26
CA LYS A 296 6.12 -3.57 3.83
C LYS A 296 7.49 -2.94 3.63
N ALA A 297 7.81 -1.87 4.38
CA ALA A 297 9.10 -1.19 4.27
C ALA A 297 10.27 -2.12 4.64
N VAL A 298 10.10 -2.98 5.65
CA VAL A 298 11.10 -4.00 6.01
C VAL A 298 11.30 -5.02 4.88
N PHE A 299 10.23 -5.51 4.26
CA PHE A 299 10.36 -6.44 3.12
C PHE A 299 11.07 -5.82 1.92
N ILE A 300 10.70 -4.57 1.57
CA ILE A 300 11.35 -3.83 0.49
C ILE A 300 12.84 -3.64 0.79
N PHE A 301 13.18 -3.27 2.03
CA PHE A 301 14.56 -3.09 2.46
C PHE A 301 15.38 -4.38 2.30
N ILE A 302 14.89 -5.50 2.85
CA ILE A 302 15.57 -6.81 2.76
C ILE A 302 15.75 -7.19 1.28
N ALA A 303 14.68 -7.15 0.48
CA ALA A 303 14.77 -7.52 -0.93
C ALA A 303 15.76 -6.63 -1.69
N SER A 304 15.73 -5.31 -1.46
CA SER A 304 16.62 -4.37 -2.14
C SER A 304 18.12 -4.61 -1.86
N MET A 305 18.46 -5.12 -0.67
CA MET A 305 19.85 -5.42 -0.31
C MET A 305 20.36 -6.71 -0.97
N PHE A 306 19.54 -7.76 -1.03
CA PHE A 306 20.00 -9.08 -1.45
C PHE A 306 19.77 -9.38 -2.94
N VAL A 307 18.80 -8.72 -3.57
CA VAL A 307 18.32 -9.14 -4.89
C VAL A 307 19.36 -9.02 -6.00
N ASN A 308 20.19 -7.96 -5.99
CA ASN A 308 21.24 -7.79 -7.00
C ASN A 308 22.31 -8.88 -6.90
N GLY A 309 22.80 -9.15 -5.68
CA GLY A 309 23.79 -10.22 -5.46
C GLY A 309 23.22 -11.61 -5.81
N TRP A 310 21.97 -11.86 -5.46
CA TRP A 310 21.29 -13.11 -5.80
C TRP A 310 21.12 -13.30 -7.31
N TYR A 311 20.73 -12.22 -8.01
CA TYR A 311 20.60 -12.18 -9.46
C TYR A 311 21.92 -12.47 -10.17
N SER A 312 23.01 -11.80 -9.77
CA SER A 312 24.33 -12.03 -10.36
C SER A 312 24.87 -13.44 -10.11
N ALA A 313 24.54 -14.06 -8.97
CA ALA A 313 25.07 -15.38 -8.60
C ALA A 313 24.33 -16.57 -9.25
N ARG A 314 23.02 -16.46 -9.48
CA ARG A 314 22.17 -17.59 -9.93
C ARG A 314 21.47 -17.35 -11.27
N GLY A 315 21.53 -16.13 -11.80
CA GLY A 315 20.89 -15.74 -13.05
C GLY A 315 19.38 -15.51 -12.95
N PRO A 316 18.77 -14.94 -14.01
CA PRO A 316 17.38 -14.48 -14.03
C PRO A 316 16.39 -15.61 -13.77
N ARG A 317 16.52 -16.73 -14.49
CA ARG A 317 15.54 -17.82 -14.45
C ARG A 317 15.38 -18.40 -13.03
N VAL A 318 16.49 -18.65 -12.35
CA VAL A 318 16.46 -19.23 -11.00
C VAL A 318 15.83 -18.24 -10.02
N VAL A 319 16.24 -16.97 -10.04
CA VAL A 319 15.71 -15.93 -9.15
C VAL A 319 14.20 -15.76 -9.32
N PHE A 320 13.71 -15.59 -10.55
CA PHE A 320 12.28 -15.39 -10.79
C PHE A 320 11.44 -16.65 -10.50
N THR A 321 11.99 -17.85 -10.68
CA THR A 321 11.30 -19.10 -10.29
C THR A 321 11.13 -19.18 -8.77
N TRP A 322 12.14 -18.83 -7.99
CA TRP A 322 12.04 -18.77 -6.53
C TRP A 322 11.09 -17.67 -6.04
N ILE A 323 11.14 -16.47 -6.65
CA ILE A 323 10.19 -15.38 -6.35
C ILE A 323 8.76 -15.84 -6.63
N THR A 324 8.53 -16.58 -7.72
CA THR A 324 7.23 -17.18 -8.03
C THR A 324 6.78 -18.14 -6.93
N GLY A 325 7.66 -19.06 -6.51
CA GLY A 325 7.36 -20.00 -5.43
C GLY A 325 7.02 -19.30 -4.11
N LEU A 326 7.75 -18.25 -3.76
CA LEU A 326 7.48 -17.44 -2.56
C LEU A 326 6.15 -16.67 -2.68
N ASN A 327 5.87 -16.05 -3.83
CA ASN A 327 4.61 -15.36 -4.05
C ASN A 327 3.41 -16.32 -3.98
N LEU A 328 3.53 -17.52 -4.58
CA LEU A 328 2.52 -18.56 -4.46
C LEU A 328 2.34 -19.03 -3.01
N ALA A 329 3.43 -19.18 -2.25
CA ALA A 329 3.35 -19.54 -0.84
C ALA A 329 2.57 -18.49 -0.02
N PHE A 330 2.82 -17.21 -0.24
CA PHE A 330 2.05 -16.14 0.40
C PHE A 330 0.61 -16.09 -0.10
N SER A 331 0.37 -16.23 -1.40
CA SER A 331 -0.98 -16.30 -1.95
C SER A 331 -1.78 -17.49 -1.41
N MET A 332 -1.14 -18.64 -1.15
CA MET A 332 -1.78 -19.80 -0.52
C MET A 332 -2.25 -19.51 0.91
N MET A 333 -1.68 -18.52 1.62
CA MET A 333 -2.20 -18.08 2.92
C MET A 333 -3.62 -17.50 2.82
N THR A 334 -4.09 -17.17 1.63
CA THR A 334 -5.48 -16.75 1.40
C THR A 334 -6.47 -17.88 1.67
N ILE A 335 -6.11 -19.13 1.37
CA ILE A 335 -6.97 -20.30 1.56
C ILE A 335 -7.34 -20.51 3.04
N PRO A 336 -6.39 -20.62 3.99
CA PRO A 336 -6.75 -20.76 5.39
C PRO A 336 -7.47 -19.53 5.93
N MET A 337 -7.17 -18.33 5.43
CA MET A 337 -7.91 -17.13 5.84
C MET A 337 -9.36 -17.13 5.36
N TYR A 338 -9.63 -17.64 4.15
CA TYR A 338 -10.98 -17.77 3.61
C TYR A 338 -11.80 -18.82 4.38
N VAL A 339 -11.20 -19.98 4.67
CA VAL A 339 -11.91 -21.10 5.34
C VAL A 339 -12.08 -20.84 6.84
N TYR A 340 -11.05 -20.35 7.52
CA TYR A 340 -11.04 -20.18 8.99
C TYR A 340 -11.25 -18.74 9.45
N GLY A 341 -11.46 -17.78 8.53
CA GLY A 341 -11.64 -16.36 8.84
C GLY A 341 -12.68 -16.11 9.93
N LYS A 342 -13.84 -16.77 9.85
CA LYS A 342 -14.91 -16.68 10.86
C LYS A 342 -14.45 -17.11 12.26
N ARG A 343 -13.64 -18.17 12.34
CA ARG A 343 -13.11 -18.68 13.62
C ARG A 343 -12.11 -17.69 14.19
N PHE A 344 -11.20 -17.17 13.36
CA PHE A 344 -10.23 -16.17 13.80
C PHE A 344 -10.90 -14.89 14.30
N ARG A 345 -11.92 -14.37 13.60
CA ARG A 345 -12.68 -13.20 14.08
C ARG A 345 -13.43 -13.48 15.37
N SER A 346 -14.03 -14.66 15.52
CA SER A 346 -14.71 -15.04 16.76
C SER A 346 -13.76 -15.13 17.96
N ILE A 347 -12.55 -15.66 17.76
CA ILE A 347 -11.52 -15.75 18.80
C ILE A 347 -11.08 -14.35 19.25
N ILE A 348 -10.84 -13.44 18.30
CA ILE A 348 -10.45 -12.05 18.60
C ILE A 348 -11.57 -11.34 19.37
N ALA A 349 -12.81 -11.43 18.88
CA ALA A 349 -13.95 -10.80 19.55
C ALA A 349 -14.15 -11.29 20.99
N ARG A 350 -13.81 -12.55 21.29
CA ARG A 350 -13.91 -13.16 22.63
C ARG A 350 -12.69 -12.88 23.52
N SER A 351 -11.56 -12.45 22.97
CA SER A 351 -10.35 -12.20 23.75
C SER A 351 -10.43 -10.86 24.48
N SER A 352 -10.65 -10.92 25.80
CA SER A 352 -10.60 -9.74 26.68
C SER A 352 -9.26 -9.00 26.64
N THR A 353 -8.16 -9.69 26.34
CA THR A 353 -6.80 -9.14 26.41
C THR A 353 -6.48 -8.33 25.15
N LEU A 354 -6.93 -8.80 23.98
CA LEU A 354 -6.74 -8.09 22.71
C LEU A 354 -7.68 -6.89 22.55
N ASN A 355 -8.87 -6.93 23.13
CA ASN A 355 -9.79 -5.78 23.15
C ASN A 355 -9.37 -4.65 24.12
N LYS A 356 -8.39 -4.91 25.01
CA LYS A 356 -7.86 -3.94 25.98
C LYS A 356 -6.54 -3.28 25.54
N LEU A 357 -5.90 -3.79 24.49
CA LEU A 357 -4.72 -3.21 23.83
C LEU A 357 -5.17 -2.07 22.89
#